data_AF-A0A4W5KUT2-F1
#
_entry.id   AF-A0A4W5KUT2-F1
#
_cell.length_a   1.000
_cell.length_b   1.000
_cell.length_c   1.000
_cell.angle_alpha   90.00
_cell.angle_beta   90.00
_cell.angle_gamma   90.00
#
_symmetry.space_group_name_H-M   'P 1'
#
loop_
_entity.id
_entity.type
_entity.pdbx_description
1 polymer ?
#
loop_
_entity_poly.entity_id
_entity_poly.type
_entity_poly.pdbx_seq_one_letter_code
_entity_poly.pdbx_strand_id
1 'polypeptide(L)'
;MSHSSYTRMWVQAHGALEDLLVDEFPPTAPRPLKDRLQVFQGLATFYLKYLQIFRSLEAVYDQIVHPQKRRMVRHMLDGVMGRLLELKNEMVELEFSEFHYFDDVLQDLKLTPVSQWYCTWD
;
A
#
# COMPACT_ATOMS: atom_id res chain seq x y z
N MET A 1 -13.73 12.70 -18.70
CA MET A 1 -13.69 11.28 -18.25
C MET A 1 -15.01 10.94 -17.56
N SER A 2 -15.55 9.74 -17.75
CA SER A 2 -16.89 9.37 -17.28
C SER A 2 -16.91 8.98 -15.80
N HIS A 3 -18.05 9.20 -15.14
CA HIS A 3 -18.29 8.81 -13.75
C HIS A 3 -17.99 7.32 -13.47
N SER A 4 -18.16 6.47 -14.46
CA SER A 4 -17.87 5.03 -14.39
C SER A 4 -16.39 4.70 -14.20
N SER A 5 -15.47 5.53 -14.73
CA SER A 5 -14.04 5.24 -14.70
C SER A 5 -13.45 5.37 -13.29
N TYR A 6 -13.66 6.51 -12.64
CA TYR A 6 -13.14 6.71 -11.28
C TYR A 6 -13.85 5.81 -10.25
N THR A 7 -15.14 5.49 -10.48
CA THR A 7 -15.87 4.56 -9.60
C THR A 7 -15.22 3.18 -9.62
N ARG A 8 -14.77 2.70 -10.80
CA ARG A 8 -14.02 1.44 -10.90
C ARG A 8 -12.68 1.51 -10.19
N MET A 9 -11.93 2.60 -10.39
CA MET A 9 -10.63 2.80 -9.71
C MET A 9 -10.79 2.81 -8.18
N TRP A 10 -11.85 3.46 -7.69
CA TRP A 10 -12.19 3.46 -6.26
C TRP A 10 -12.47 2.06 -5.73
N VAL A 11 -13.35 1.30 -6.40
CA VAL A 11 -13.71 -0.06 -5.98
C VAL A 11 -12.47 -0.96 -5.95
N GLN A 12 -11.58 -0.82 -6.93
CA GLN A 12 -10.34 -1.59 -6.97
C GLN A 12 -9.38 -1.20 -5.83
N ALA A 13 -9.15 0.10 -5.62
CA ALA A 13 -8.24 0.58 -4.58
C ALA A 13 -8.74 0.24 -3.17
N HIS A 14 -10.04 0.41 -2.93
CA HIS A 14 -10.68 0.07 -1.66
C HIS A 14 -10.67 -1.43 -1.41
N GLY A 15 -11.04 -2.25 -2.41
CA GLY A 15 -11.02 -3.71 -2.27
C GLY A 15 -9.61 -4.23 -1.98
N ALA A 16 -8.59 -3.70 -2.68
CA ALA A 16 -7.19 -4.05 -2.40
C ALA A 16 -6.76 -3.70 -0.97
N LEU A 17 -7.27 -2.60 -0.41
CA LEU A 17 -7.03 -2.24 0.99
C LEU A 17 -7.74 -3.19 1.96
N GLU A 18 -9.00 -3.53 1.71
CA GLU A 18 -9.74 -4.49 2.53
C GLU A 18 -9.07 -5.86 2.54
N ASP A 19 -8.64 -6.36 1.38
CA ASP A 19 -7.91 -7.61 1.26
C ASP A 19 -6.59 -7.57 2.03
N LEU A 20 -5.84 -6.46 1.91
CA LEU A 20 -4.56 -6.30 2.62
C LEU A 20 -4.73 -6.28 4.15
N LEU A 21 -5.81 -5.68 4.65
CA LEU A 21 -6.10 -5.63 6.08
C LEU A 21 -6.41 -7.02 6.65
N VAL A 22 -7.06 -7.89 5.86
CA VAL A 22 -7.30 -9.29 6.25
C VAL A 22 -5.98 -10.07 6.33
N ASP A 23 -5.06 -9.82 5.41
CA ASP A 23 -3.73 -10.44 5.42
C ASP A 23 -2.88 -9.96 6.61
N GLU A 24 -2.93 -8.66 6.94
CA GLU A 24 -2.13 -8.06 8.02
C GLU A 24 -2.66 -8.39 9.41
N PHE A 25 -3.98 -8.42 9.57
CA PHE A 25 -4.67 -8.72 10.82
C PHE A 25 -5.50 -10.00 10.68
N PRO A 26 -4.86 -11.17 10.55
CA PRO A 26 -5.57 -12.42 10.35
C PRO A 26 -6.44 -12.73 11.59
N PRO A 27 -7.63 -13.33 11.41
CA PRO A 27 -8.55 -13.63 12.51
C PRO A 27 -8.00 -14.67 13.49
N THR A 28 -6.94 -15.40 13.12
CA THR A 28 -6.25 -16.35 13.98
C THR A 28 -4.84 -15.86 14.25
N ALA A 29 -4.39 -15.97 15.50
CA ALA A 29 -3.07 -15.53 15.91
C ALA A 29 -1.97 -16.14 15.01
N PRO A 30 -1.12 -15.33 14.36
CA PRO A 30 -0.06 -15.84 13.51
C PRO A 30 0.95 -16.63 14.35
N ARG A 31 1.57 -17.63 13.71
CA ARG A 31 2.68 -18.36 14.35
C ARG A 31 3.81 -17.37 14.64
N PRO A 32 4.44 -17.43 15.82
CA PRO A 32 5.54 -16.53 16.13
C PRO A 32 6.68 -16.75 15.14
N LEU A 33 6.96 -15.72 14.33
CA LEU A 33 8.10 -15.69 13.44
C LEU A 33 9.37 -15.51 14.28
N LYS A 34 10.31 -16.44 14.18
CA LYS A 34 11.59 -16.39 14.91
C LYS A 34 12.74 -15.83 14.08
N ASP A 35 12.56 -15.78 12.77
CA ASP A 35 13.60 -15.39 11.82
C ASP A 35 13.42 -13.93 11.42
N ARG A 36 14.42 -13.11 11.76
CA ARG A 36 14.47 -11.69 11.47
C ARG A 36 14.28 -11.40 9.97
N LEU A 37 14.88 -12.23 9.10
CA LEU A 37 14.76 -12.05 7.65
C LEU A 37 13.31 -12.24 7.18
N GLN A 38 12.61 -13.25 7.72
CA GLN A 38 11.20 -13.50 7.39
C GLN A 38 10.29 -12.38 7.90
N VAL A 39 10.57 -11.83 9.10
CA VAL A 39 9.85 -10.66 9.61
C VAL A 39 10.08 -9.46 8.70
N PHE A 40 11.33 -9.20 8.31
CA PHE A 40 11.67 -8.11 7.40
C PHE A 40 10.97 -8.26 6.04
N GLN A 41 11.02 -9.44 5.43
CA GLN A 41 10.32 -9.72 4.16
C GLN A 41 8.81 -9.49 4.28
N GLY A 42 8.20 -9.88 5.39
CA GLY A 42 6.79 -9.61 5.67
C GLY A 42 6.49 -8.12 5.73
N LEU A 43 7.26 -7.37 6.54
CA LEU A 43 7.11 -5.90 6.67
C LEU A 43 7.31 -5.19 5.33
N ALA A 44 8.35 -5.56 4.58
CA ALA A 44 8.65 -5.02 3.26
C ALA A 44 7.52 -5.30 2.26
N THR A 45 6.93 -6.50 2.33
CA THR A 45 5.79 -6.86 1.48
C THR A 45 4.58 -5.98 1.79
N PHE A 46 4.22 -5.81 3.08
CA PHE A 46 3.12 -4.93 3.46
C PHE A 46 3.40 -3.48 3.06
N TYR A 47 4.61 -2.98 3.31
CA TYR A 47 5.02 -1.63 2.95
C TYR A 47 4.81 -1.35 1.45
N LEU A 48 5.27 -2.26 0.58
CA LEU A 48 5.10 -2.10 -0.87
C LEU A 48 3.64 -2.20 -1.32
N LYS A 49 2.85 -3.12 -0.76
CA LYS A 49 1.42 -3.23 -1.07
C LYS A 49 0.64 -1.98 -0.63
N TYR A 50 0.91 -1.44 0.56
CA TYR A 50 0.35 -0.17 1.02
C TYR A 50 0.76 1.00 0.12
N LEU A 51 2.00 1.01 -0.37
CA LEU A 51 2.48 2.05 -1.27
C LEU A 51 1.71 2.03 -2.61
N GLN A 52 1.40 0.85 -3.14
CA GLN A 52 0.58 0.70 -4.36
C GLN A 52 -0.87 1.17 -4.15
N ILE A 53 -1.46 0.82 -3.00
CA ILE A 53 -2.80 1.27 -2.62
C ILE A 53 -2.82 2.79 -2.47
N PHE A 54 -1.82 3.37 -1.81
CA PHE A 54 -1.68 4.82 -1.67
C PHE A 54 -1.73 5.53 -3.03
N ARG A 55 -0.94 5.06 -3.99
CA ARG A 55 -0.92 5.61 -5.36
C ARG A 55 -2.27 5.45 -6.07
N SER A 56 -2.93 4.32 -5.88
CA SER A 56 -4.24 4.07 -6.47
C SER A 56 -5.31 5.01 -5.88
N LEU A 57 -5.28 5.23 -4.57
CA LEU A 57 -6.17 6.17 -3.87
C LEU A 57 -5.87 7.62 -4.24
N GLU A 58 -4.60 7.99 -4.46
CA GLU A 58 -4.18 9.31 -4.94
C GLU A 58 -4.78 9.59 -6.33
N ALA A 59 -4.67 8.63 -7.25
CA ALA A 59 -5.29 8.74 -8.57
C ALA A 59 -6.83 8.84 -8.50
N VAL A 60 -7.47 8.14 -7.55
CA VAL A 60 -8.91 8.28 -7.31
C VAL A 60 -9.26 9.66 -6.76
N TYR A 61 -8.47 10.17 -5.82
CA TYR A 61 -8.67 11.49 -5.20
C TYR A 61 -8.64 12.61 -6.24
N ASP A 62 -7.71 12.55 -7.19
CA ASP A 62 -7.56 13.54 -8.25
C ASP A 62 -8.74 13.55 -9.24
N GLN A 63 -9.39 12.41 -9.43
CA GLN A 63 -10.54 12.27 -10.34
C GLN A 63 -11.90 12.63 -9.69
N ILE A 64 -11.99 12.68 -8.36
CA ILE A 64 -13.24 12.96 -7.65
C ILE A 64 -13.47 14.47 -7.52
N VAL A 65 -14.48 14.96 -8.23
CA VAL A 65 -14.93 16.36 -8.15
C VAL A 65 -15.94 16.61 -7.02
N HIS A 66 -16.62 15.56 -6.54
CA HIS A 66 -17.67 15.71 -5.52
C HIS A 66 -17.06 15.91 -4.12
N PRO A 67 -17.30 17.05 -3.43
CA PRO A 67 -16.57 17.42 -2.21
C PRO A 67 -16.67 16.39 -1.07
N GLN A 68 -17.87 15.83 -0.86
CA GLN A 68 -18.12 14.85 0.20
C GLN A 68 -17.32 13.56 0.00
N LYS A 69 -17.36 12.99 -1.22
CA LYS A 69 -16.60 11.78 -1.57
C LYS A 69 -15.09 12.04 -1.51
N ARG A 70 -14.65 13.22 -1.94
CA ARG A 70 -13.25 13.62 -1.90
C ARG A 70 -12.70 13.67 -0.47
N ARG A 71 -13.47 14.18 0.50
CA ARG A 71 -13.09 14.15 1.92
C ARG A 71 -12.92 12.74 2.45
N MET A 72 -13.81 11.82 2.09
CA MET A 72 -13.71 10.41 2.49
C MET A 72 -12.41 9.77 1.99
N VAL A 73 -12.07 9.96 0.71
CA VAL A 73 -10.81 9.45 0.13
C VAL A 73 -9.60 10.10 0.79
N ARG A 74 -9.66 11.38 1.15
CA ARG A 74 -8.58 12.05 1.89
C ARG A 74 -8.28 11.37 3.22
N HIS A 75 -9.31 11.04 4.00
CA HIS A 75 -9.12 10.35 5.28
C HIS A 75 -8.46 8.98 5.10
N MET A 76 -8.80 8.25 4.03
CA MET A 76 -8.13 6.99 3.73
C MET A 76 -6.66 7.18 3.32
N LEU A 77 -6.36 8.20 2.51
CA LEU A 77 -4.98 8.55 2.18
C LEU A 77 -4.15 8.86 3.42
N ASP A 78 -4.70 9.63 4.37
CA ASP A 78 -4.03 9.95 5.62
C ASP A 78 -3.78 8.69 6.46
N GLY A 79 -4.75 7.77 6.53
CA GLY A 79 -4.61 6.48 7.23
C GLY A 79 -3.56 5.57 6.60
N VAL A 80 -3.58 5.40 5.28
CA VAL A 80 -2.59 4.60 4.54
C VAL A 80 -1.19 5.19 4.66
N MET A 81 -1.07 6.53 4.62
CA MET A 81 0.20 7.22 4.85
C MET A 81 0.73 6.99 6.27
N GLY A 82 -0.15 7.04 7.28
CA GLY A 82 0.20 6.69 8.66
C GLY A 82 0.77 5.27 8.75
N ARG A 83 0.07 4.28 8.18
CA ARG A 83 0.52 2.88 8.22
C ARG A 83 1.84 2.66 7.49
N LEU A 84 2.08 3.37 6.38
CA LEU A 84 3.37 3.33 5.67
C LEU A 84 4.53 3.79 6.55
N LEU A 85 4.33 4.85 7.34
CA LEU A 85 5.34 5.37 8.25
C LEU A 85 5.59 4.40 9.41
N GLU A 86 4.54 3.79 9.96
CA GLU A 86 4.64 2.76 10.99
C GLU A 86 5.45 1.55 10.51
N LEU A 87 5.07 0.95 9.36
CA LEU A 87 5.78 -0.17 8.77
C LEU A 87 7.25 0.17 8.47
N LYS A 88 7.49 1.39 7.99
CA LYS A 88 8.85 1.86 7.75
C LYS A 88 9.64 1.93 9.06
N ASN A 89 9.05 2.47 10.12
CA ASN A 89 9.67 2.54 11.44
C ASN A 89 9.95 1.13 12.00
N GLU A 90 8.99 0.22 11.89
CA GLU A 90 9.15 -1.19 12.30
C GLU A 90 10.34 -1.85 11.58
N MET A 91 10.53 -1.62 10.27
CA MET A 91 11.70 -2.12 9.53
C MET A 91 13.02 -1.49 10.02
N VAL A 92 13.02 -0.18 10.29
CA VAL A 92 14.21 0.52 10.79
C VAL A 92 14.61 0.00 12.17
N GLU A 93 13.66 -0.21 13.06
CA GLU A 93 13.89 -0.79 14.38
C GLU A 93 14.35 -2.24 14.29
N LEU A 94 13.78 -3.02 13.35
CA LEU A 94 14.18 -4.39 13.12
C LEU A 94 15.61 -4.47 12.60
N GLU A 95 16.01 -3.65 11.63
CA GLU A 95 17.32 -3.73 10.95
C GLU A 95 18.41 -2.82 11.55
N PHE A 96 18.05 -1.87 12.42
CA PHE A 96 18.90 -0.78 12.88
C PHE A 96 19.50 0.04 11.72
N SER A 97 18.75 0.19 10.63
CA SER A 97 19.17 0.89 9.42
C SER A 97 17.99 1.66 8.83
N GLU A 98 18.22 2.89 8.36
CA GLU A 98 17.22 3.64 7.60
C GLU A 98 17.11 3.14 6.15
N PHE A 99 18.19 2.57 5.62
CA PHE A 99 18.32 2.13 4.23
C PHE A 99 18.04 0.63 4.09
N HIS A 100 17.16 0.29 3.15
CA HIS A 100 16.71 -1.07 2.91
C HIS A 100 16.64 -1.34 1.41
N TYR A 101 17.07 -2.52 0.98
CA TYR A 101 16.97 -2.99 -0.39
C TYR A 101 15.73 -3.87 -0.53
N PHE A 102 14.91 -3.59 -1.53
CA PHE A 102 13.61 -4.28 -1.74
C PHE A 102 13.64 -5.22 -2.93
N ASP A 103 14.80 -5.49 -3.55
CA ASP A 103 14.90 -6.19 -4.83
C ASP A 103 14.23 -7.57 -4.81
N ASP A 104 14.46 -8.37 -3.76
CA ASP A 104 13.85 -9.70 -3.60
C ASP A 104 12.32 -9.61 -3.51
N VAL A 105 11.82 -8.67 -2.70
CA VAL A 105 10.38 -8.47 -2.49
C VAL A 105 9.70 -7.91 -3.74
N LEU A 106 10.37 -6.99 -4.45
CA LEU A 106 9.90 -6.45 -5.72
C LEU A 106 9.84 -7.55 -6.78
N GLN A 107 10.84 -8.44 -6.83
CA GLN A 107 10.86 -9.59 -7.71
C GLN A 107 9.71 -10.56 -7.40
N ASP A 108 9.49 -10.88 -6.12
CA ASP A 108 8.40 -11.77 -5.69
C ASP A 108 7.02 -11.20 -6.03
N LEU A 109 6.85 -9.89 -5.86
CA LEU A 109 5.64 -9.16 -6.25
C LEU A 109 5.54 -8.92 -7.76
N LYS A 110 6.55 -9.34 -8.55
CA LYS A 110 6.66 -9.15 -10.00
C LYS A 110 6.51 -7.68 -10.42
N LEU A 111 7.03 -6.77 -9.60
CA LEU A 111 6.97 -5.34 -9.84
C LEU A 111 8.14 -4.91 -10.71
N THR A 112 7.81 -4.22 -11.80
CA THR A 112 8.79 -3.72 -12.74
C THR A 112 8.72 -2.19 -12.83
N PRO A 113 9.83 -1.52 -13.19
CA PRO A 113 9.87 -0.08 -13.43
C PRO A 113 8.97 0.39 -14.59
N VAL A 114 8.35 -0.51 -15.36
CA VAL A 114 7.37 -0.11 -16.38
C VAL A 114 5.97 -0.10 -15.78
N SER A 115 5.63 -1.09 -14.96
CA SER A 115 4.30 -1.17 -14.33
C SER A 115 3.98 -0.04 -13.35
N GLN A 116 4.99 0.64 -12.80
CA GLN A 116 4.83 1.59 -11.69
C GLN A 116 4.86 3.06 -12.12
N TRP A 117 5.25 3.37 -13.36
CA TRP A 117 5.62 4.72 -13.80
C TRP A 117 4.77 5.30 -14.93
N TYR A 118 3.83 4.54 -15.52
CA TYR A 118 2.98 5.03 -16.62
C TYR A 118 1.62 5.61 -16.18
N CYS A 119 1.31 5.66 -14.89
CA CYS A 119 0.12 6.37 -14.41
C CYS A 119 0.54 7.67 -13.73
N THR A 120 0.43 8.79 -14.47
CA THR A 120 0.20 10.19 -14.03
C THR A 120 1.13 11.32 -14.53
N TRP A 121 1.91 11.14 -15.60
CA TRP A 121 2.51 12.29 -16.30
C TRP A 121 2.57 12.11 -17.82
N ASP A 122 1.39 12.04 -18.45
CA ASP A 122 1.14 12.47 -19.84
C ASP A 122 -0.20 13.24 -19.87
#